data_AF-A0A5J4UHP1-F1
#
_entry.id   AF-A0A5J4UHP1-F1
#
_cell.length_a   1.000
_cell.length_b   1.000
_cell.length_c   1.000
_cell.angle_alpha   90.00
_cell.angle_beta   90.00
_cell.angle_gamma   90.00
#
_symmetry.space_group_name_H-M   'P 1'
#
loop_
_entity.id
_entity.type
_entity.pdbx_description
1 polymer ?
#
loop_
_entity_poly.entity_id
_entity_poly.type
_entity_poly.pdbx_seq_one_letter_code
_entity_poly.pdbx_strand_id
1 'polypeptide(L)'
;MNQALCLSILLNFNSKSGLAVNESHIQTLYASLIQTVQSADEAISESANIQLIQAMKKLPEFKQFLVQRSGFLKKTTEILLQENSSSSSSSQQIISNDHVKSAFLDIIIQLALQKNLKWNQIELIELINILEVIAGSEEGQQEEDSLEAKAQQLLPLLKMKISKQGKESKQQNCDECQKLGEELHQKEDKLIRNEEQKRTIEEESRRKDDIIRQKDILIQRIEDEFPKNKSNVRNAKRIDVENVHLRANIAKSRIARIVHGSVKNVINLIVNNVPKKGQNVMNVRNGYAENAKNNVKLVLRNAVLIV
;
A
#
# COMPACT_ATOMS: atom_id res chain seq x y z
N MET A 1 44.06 -16.44 41.25
CA MET A 1 43.06 -17.38 41.81
C MET A 1 41.60 -16.89 41.72
N ASN A 2 41.27 -15.64 42.10
CA ASN A 2 39.87 -15.15 42.07
C ASN A 2 39.24 -14.99 40.68
N GLN A 3 40.00 -14.61 39.65
CA GLN A 3 39.46 -14.39 38.29
C GLN A 3 39.01 -15.69 37.60
N ALA A 4 39.77 -16.77 37.75
CA ALA A 4 39.41 -18.09 37.23
C ALA A 4 38.12 -18.65 37.88
N LEU A 5 37.90 -18.37 39.17
CA LEU A 5 36.69 -18.74 39.87
C LEU A 5 35.47 -17.94 39.36
N CYS A 6 35.64 -16.62 39.14
CA CYS A 6 34.59 -15.77 38.58
C CYS A 6 34.20 -16.18 37.15
N LEU A 7 35.16 -16.55 36.31
CA LEU A 7 34.92 -17.05 34.95
C LEU A 7 34.18 -18.39 34.95
N SER A 8 34.59 -19.33 35.82
CA SER A 8 33.88 -20.61 36.01
C SER A 8 32.44 -20.43 36.50
N ILE A 9 32.21 -19.46 37.39
CA ILE A 9 30.87 -19.10 37.87
C ILE A 9 30.03 -18.49 36.73
N LEU A 10 30.57 -17.53 35.96
CA LEU A 10 29.87 -16.90 34.83
C LEU A 10 29.51 -17.90 33.73
N LEU A 11 30.42 -18.84 33.42
CA LEU A 11 30.18 -19.91 32.45
C LEU A 11 29.10 -20.88 32.94
N ASN A 12 29.14 -21.27 34.21
CA ASN A 12 28.13 -22.16 34.78
C ASN A 12 26.76 -21.49 34.88
N PHE A 13 26.70 -20.20 35.23
CA PHE A 13 25.45 -19.45 35.35
C PHE A 13 24.78 -19.28 33.98
N ASN A 14 25.55 -18.98 32.93
CA ASN A 14 25.02 -18.88 31.56
C ASN A 14 24.61 -20.25 30.98
N SER A 15 25.32 -21.33 31.31
CA SER A 15 24.99 -22.68 30.79
C SER A 15 23.73 -23.31 31.43
N LYS A 16 23.29 -22.84 32.61
CA LYS A 16 22.18 -23.44 33.38
C LYS A 16 20.92 -22.58 33.43
N SER A 17 20.98 -21.31 33.04
CA SER A 17 19.88 -20.37 33.26
C SER A 17 18.71 -20.52 32.28
N GLY A 18 18.88 -21.23 31.16
CA GLY A 18 17.84 -21.38 30.12
C GLY A 18 17.43 -20.06 29.46
N LEU A 19 18.11 -18.95 29.79
CA LEU A 19 17.91 -17.65 29.19
C LEU A 19 18.60 -17.62 27.83
N ALA A 20 17.97 -16.99 26.84
CA ALA A 20 18.61 -16.75 25.55
C ALA A 20 19.91 -15.97 25.77
N VAL A 21 21.03 -16.57 25.36
CA VAL A 21 22.34 -15.94 25.51
C VAL A 21 22.41 -14.75 24.54
N ASN A 22 22.35 -13.54 25.06
CA ASN A 22 22.46 -12.32 24.26
C ASN A 22 23.89 -12.13 23.72
N GLU A 23 24.01 -11.56 22.52
CA GLU A 23 25.29 -11.32 21.83
C GLU A 23 26.28 -10.49 22.69
N SER A 24 25.77 -9.53 23.47
CA SER A 24 26.57 -8.71 24.40
C SER A 24 27.23 -9.53 25.51
N HIS A 25 26.56 -10.56 26.02
CA HIS A 25 27.12 -11.44 27.06
C HIS A 25 28.25 -12.30 26.50
N ILE A 26 28.09 -12.80 25.27
CA ILE A 26 29.14 -13.54 24.54
C ILE A 26 30.36 -12.64 24.32
N GLN A 27 30.15 -11.38 23.92
CA GLN A 27 31.23 -10.43 23.68
C GLN A 27 32.01 -10.10 24.97
N THR A 28 31.32 -9.84 26.08
CA THR A 28 31.96 -9.61 27.38
C THR A 28 32.73 -10.84 27.85
N LEU A 29 32.13 -12.02 27.75
CA LEU A 29 32.77 -13.28 28.10
C LEU A 29 34.04 -13.53 27.28
N TYR A 30 33.97 -13.29 25.96
CA TYR A 30 35.13 -13.37 25.06
C TYR A 30 36.24 -12.41 25.48
N ALA A 31 35.91 -11.13 25.71
CA ALA A 31 36.90 -10.13 26.09
C ALA A 31 37.62 -10.51 27.39
N SER A 32 36.87 -10.92 28.42
CA SER A 32 37.44 -11.33 29.71
C SER A 32 38.30 -12.60 29.60
N LEU A 33 37.82 -13.63 28.89
CA LEU A 33 38.58 -14.88 28.72
C LEU A 33 39.87 -14.66 27.93
N ILE A 34 39.81 -13.95 26.80
CA ILE A 34 40.99 -13.67 25.99
C ILE A 34 42.02 -12.84 26.75
N GLN A 35 41.59 -11.82 27.49
CA GLN A 35 42.50 -11.05 28.34
C GLN A 35 43.18 -11.93 29.40
N THR A 36 42.46 -12.92 29.94
CA THR A 36 43.01 -13.84 30.95
C THR A 36 43.96 -14.88 30.32
N VAL A 37 43.67 -15.35 29.10
CA VAL A 37 44.59 -16.22 28.33
C VAL A 37 45.91 -15.49 28.02
N GLN A 38 45.86 -14.17 27.83
CA GLN A 38 47.04 -13.33 27.61
C GLN A 38 47.77 -12.94 28.92
N SER A 39 47.43 -13.55 30.06
CA SER A 39 48.16 -13.31 31.31
C SER A 39 49.61 -13.77 31.19
N ALA A 40 50.53 -13.01 31.79
CA ALA A 40 51.94 -13.40 31.91
C ALA A 40 52.16 -14.54 32.94
N ASP A 41 51.14 -14.84 33.76
CA ASP A 41 51.14 -15.99 34.66
C ASP A 41 50.64 -17.22 33.90
N GLU A 42 51.54 -18.16 33.66
CA GLU A 42 51.29 -19.37 32.88
C GLU A 42 50.13 -20.21 33.46
N ALA A 43 50.03 -20.34 34.78
CA ALA A 43 48.96 -21.11 35.41
C ALA A 43 47.59 -20.43 35.24
N ILE A 44 47.56 -19.09 35.24
CA ILE A 44 46.35 -18.33 34.94
C ILE A 44 45.98 -18.47 33.45
N SER A 45 46.96 -18.36 32.55
CA SER A 45 46.77 -18.52 31.11
C SER A 45 46.24 -19.91 30.76
N GLU A 46 46.85 -20.97 31.31
CA GLU A 46 46.44 -22.36 31.11
C GLU A 46 45.01 -22.60 31.65
N SER A 47 44.72 -22.13 32.87
CA SER A 47 43.38 -22.23 33.44
C SER A 47 42.34 -21.52 32.58
N ALA A 48 42.67 -20.34 32.04
CA ALA A 48 41.78 -19.59 31.15
C ALA A 48 41.60 -20.28 29.80
N ASN A 49 42.65 -20.89 29.25
CA ASN A 49 42.60 -21.67 28.02
C ASN A 49 41.61 -22.85 28.19
N ILE A 50 41.76 -23.62 29.27
CA ILE A 50 40.85 -24.73 29.61
C ILE A 50 39.40 -24.23 29.72
N GLN A 51 39.18 -23.10 30.39
CA GLN A 51 37.84 -22.52 30.56
C GLN A 51 37.24 -22.03 29.24
N LEU A 52 38.03 -21.43 28.36
CA LEU A 52 37.60 -21.00 27.03
C LEU A 52 37.21 -22.23 26.19
N ILE A 53 38.01 -23.30 26.22
CA ILE A 53 37.69 -24.56 25.55
C ILE A 53 36.40 -25.18 26.09
N GLN A 54 36.19 -25.15 27.41
CA GLN A 54 34.93 -25.60 28.02
C GLN A 54 33.74 -24.72 27.61
N ALA A 55 33.92 -23.40 27.55
CA ALA A 55 32.90 -22.46 27.09
C ALA A 55 32.46 -22.79 25.67
N MET A 56 33.43 -23.03 24.77
CA MET A 56 33.15 -23.50 23.42
C MET A 56 32.32 -24.78 23.44
N LYS A 57 32.67 -25.78 24.25
CA LYS A 57 31.90 -27.04 24.34
C LYS A 57 30.46 -26.84 24.81
N LYS A 58 30.21 -25.91 25.74
CA LYS A 58 28.89 -25.67 26.34
C LYS A 58 28.02 -24.69 25.56
N LEU A 59 28.59 -23.77 24.80
CA LEU A 59 27.90 -22.69 24.10
C LEU A 59 28.18 -22.75 22.59
N PRO A 60 27.30 -23.36 21.78
CA PRO A 60 27.46 -23.44 20.32
C PRO A 60 27.65 -22.07 19.65
N GLU A 61 26.89 -21.07 20.09
CA GLU A 61 26.92 -19.70 19.58
C GLU A 61 28.29 -19.03 19.83
N PHE A 62 28.96 -19.40 20.92
CA PHE A 62 30.28 -18.88 21.27
C PHE A 62 31.35 -19.28 20.25
N LYS A 63 31.29 -20.53 19.75
CA LYS A 63 32.19 -21.01 18.69
C LYS A 63 32.03 -20.19 17.40
N GLN A 64 30.78 -19.95 17.01
CA GLN A 64 30.46 -19.21 15.79
C GLN A 64 30.86 -17.73 15.92
N PHE A 65 30.66 -17.14 17.10
CA PHE A 65 31.11 -15.79 17.41
C PHE A 65 32.63 -15.65 17.26
N LEU A 66 33.41 -16.61 17.79
CA LEU A 66 34.88 -16.61 17.72
C LEU A 66 35.41 -16.57 16.28
N VAL A 67 34.91 -17.43 15.39
CA VAL A 67 35.48 -17.57 14.04
C VAL A 67 34.94 -16.57 13.02
N GLN A 68 33.83 -15.89 13.31
CA GLN A 68 33.13 -15.04 12.34
C GLN A 68 33.08 -13.55 12.72
N ARG A 69 32.97 -13.21 14.02
CA ARG A 69 32.59 -11.84 14.44
C ARG A 69 33.54 -11.20 15.44
N SER A 70 34.30 -11.99 16.21
CA SER A 70 35.11 -11.45 17.31
C SER A 70 36.48 -10.91 16.90
N GLY A 71 36.90 -11.13 15.64
CA GLY A 71 38.26 -10.86 15.17
C GLY A 71 39.32 -11.75 15.84
N PHE A 72 38.93 -12.90 16.41
CA PHE A 72 39.83 -13.79 17.12
C PHE A 72 40.95 -14.32 16.23
N LEU A 73 40.66 -14.67 14.97
CA LEU A 73 41.67 -15.18 14.05
C LEU A 73 42.71 -14.09 13.75
N LYS A 74 42.24 -12.89 13.40
CA LYS A 74 43.13 -11.72 13.25
C LYS A 74 44.00 -11.48 14.49
N LYS A 75 43.40 -11.47 15.68
CA LYS A 75 44.15 -11.27 16.93
C LYS A 75 45.16 -12.38 17.19
N THR A 76 44.84 -13.62 16.81
CA THR A 76 45.78 -14.74 16.92
C THR A 76 46.97 -14.54 15.99
N THR A 77 46.72 -14.15 14.74
CA THR A 77 47.76 -13.80 13.77
C THR A 77 48.68 -12.72 14.31
N GLU A 78 48.13 -11.66 14.91
CA GLU A 78 48.90 -10.58 15.55
C GLU A 78 49.78 -11.09 16.69
N ILE A 79 49.27 -11.97 17.57
CA ILE A 79 50.03 -12.54 18.68
C ILE A 79 51.16 -13.44 18.20
N LEU A 80 50.91 -14.26 17.18
CA LEU A 80 51.91 -15.16 16.61
C LEU A 80 53.08 -14.37 15.98
N LEU A 81 52.75 -13.24 15.34
CA LEU A 81 53.72 -12.32 14.73
C LEU A 81 54.50 -11.45 15.72
N GLN A 82 54.08 -11.36 16.99
CA GLN A 82 54.85 -10.61 17.98
C GLN A 82 56.22 -11.27 18.15
N GLU A 83 57.25 -10.62 17.58
CA GLU A 83 58.65 -10.96 17.82
C GLU A 83 59.00 -10.65 19.27
N ASN A 84 59.64 -11.61 19.94
CA ASN A 84 60.27 -11.38 21.24
C ASN A 84 61.42 -10.39 21.01
N SER A 85 61.12 -9.09 21.12
CA SER A 85 62.04 -8.00 20.84
C SER A 85 63.24 -8.09 21.79
N SER A 86 64.26 -8.79 21.32
CA SER A 86 65.49 -9.06 22.05
C SER A 86 66.44 -7.91 21.78
N SER A 87 66.25 -6.80 22.49
CA SER A 87 67.16 -5.66 22.44
C SER A 87 67.49 -5.19 23.86
N SER A 88 68.47 -5.87 24.44
CA SER A 88 69.52 -5.34 25.32
C SER A 88 69.13 -4.38 26.46
N SER A 89 69.39 -4.87 27.69
CA SER A 89 69.67 -4.14 28.94
C SER A 89 68.52 -4.06 29.95
N SER A 90 68.80 -4.60 31.13
CA SER A 90 68.05 -4.52 32.39
C SER A 90 67.22 -5.76 32.74
N SER A 91 67.54 -6.30 33.91
CA SER A 91 67.07 -7.53 34.52
C SER A 91 65.59 -7.49 34.90
N GLN A 92 64.69 -7.51 33.92
CA GLN A 92 63.28 -7.85 34.10
C GLN A 92 62.93 -8.94 33.08
N GLN A 93 62.50 -10.09 33.60
CA GLN A 93 62.16 -11.29 32.85
C GLN A 93 61.21 -10.96 31.69
N ILE A 94 61.72 -10.96 30.46
CA ILE A 94 60.89 -11.14 29.27
C ILE A 94 60.50 -12.61 29.29
N ILE A 95 59.39 -12.93 29.95
CA ILE A 95 58.77 -14.26 29.92
C ILE A 95 58.47 -14.53 28.45
N SER A 96 59.00 -15.61 27.89
CA SER A 96 58.64 -16.04 26.55
C SER A 96 57.11 -16.14 26.46
N ASN A 97 56.52 -15.41 25.52
CA ASN A 97 55.07 -15.41 25.30
C ASN A 97 54.61 -16.71 24.61
N ASP A 98 55.46 -17.74 24.61
CA ASP A 98 55.27 -19.01 23.91
C ASP A 98 54.10 -19.79 24.51
N HIS A 99 53.91 -19.72 25.82
CA HIS A 99 52.73 -20.31 26.48
C HIS A 99 51.43 -19.66 25.99
N VAL A 100 51.40 -18.33 25.81
CA VAL A 100 50.23 -17.63 25.23
C VAL A 100 50.06 -18.02 23.76
N LYS A 101 51.12 -17.99 22.94
CA LYS A 101 51.08 -18.43 21.54
C LYS A 101 50.52 -19.86 21.44
N SER A 102 51.01 -20.76 22.29
CA SER A 102 50.61 -22.16 22.38
C SER A 102 49.13 -22.30 22.76
N ALA A 103 48.67 -21.54 23.77
CA ALA A 103 47.26 -21.52 24.17
C ALA A 103 46.33 -21.06 23.02
N PHE A 104 46.72 -20.04 22.26
CA PHE A 104 45.94 -19.59 21.10
C PHE A 104 45.90 -20.65 19.99
N LEU A 105 47.00 -21.36 19.73
CA LEU A 105 47.01 -22.48 18.79
C LEU A 105 46.10 -23.62 19.27
N ASP A 106 46.10 -23.96 20.56
CA ASP A 106 45.20 -24.97 21.13
C ASP A 106 43.72 -24.63 20.92
N ILE A 107 43.36 -23.36 21.13
CA ILE A 107 42.01 -22.87 20.90
C ILE A 107 41.63 -23.03 19.42
N ILE A 108 42.53 -22.67 18.49
CA ILE A 108 42.28 -22.86 17.05
C ILE A 108 42.15 -24.34 16.71
N ILE A 109 42.97 -25.23 17.28
CA ILE A 109 42.86 -26.68 17.07
C ILE A 109 41.46 -27.14 17.46
N GLN A 110 41.00 -26.76 18.65
CA GLN A 110 39.67 -27.12 19.13
C GLN A 110 38.55 -26.59 18.21
N LEU A 111 38.68 -25.38 17.67
CA LEU A 111 37.76 -24.81 16.69
C LEU A 111 37.80 -25.53 15.34
N ALA A 112 38.99 -25.86 14.83
CA ALA A 112 39.20 -26.54 13.56
C ALA A 112 38.60 -27.95 13.54
N LEU A 113 38.59 -28.63 14.69
CA LEU A 113 37.94 -29.93 14.84
C LEU A 113 36.40 -29.85 14.77
N GLN A 114 35.80 -28.67 14.95
CA GLN A 114 34.35 -28.51 14.87
C GLN A 114 33.83 -28.55 13.43
N LYS A 115 32.66 -29.15 13.25
CA LYS A 115 31.96 -29.18 11.96
C LYS A 115 31.06 -27.94 11.84
N ASN A 116 30.81 -27.50 10.60
CA ASN A 116 29.81 -26.50 10.23
C ASN A 116 30.03 -25.08 10.80
N LEU A 117 31.28 -24.72 11.13
CA LEU A 117 31.62 -23.33 11.44
C LEU A 117 31.82 -22.55 10.14
N LYS A 118 31.27 -21.32 10.07
CA LYS A 118 31.58 -20.38 8.97
C LYS A 118 32.78 -19.54 9.35
N TRP A 119 33.92 -19.77 8.70
CA TRP A 119 35.17 -19.07 8.99
C TRP A 119 35.22 -17.75 8.21
N ASN A 120 35.81 -16.72 8.80
CA ASN A 120 36.20 -15.54 8.04
C ASN A 120 37.35 -15.93 7.08
N GLN A 121 37.08 -15.93 5.78
CA GLN A 121 38.04 -16.40 4.78
C GLN A 121 39.32 -15.55 4.74
N ILE A 122 39.20 -14.24 4.91
CA ILE A 122 40.34 -13.32 4.83
C ILE A 122 41.29 -13.59 6.00
N GLU A 123 40.76 -13.54 7.23
CA GLU A 123 41.56 -13.80 8.43
C GLU A 123 42.12 -15.23 8.48
N LEU A 124 41.37 -16.21 7.96
CA LEU A 124 41.82 -17.60 7.87
C LEU A 124 43.01 -17.77 6.91
N ILE A 125 43.01 -17.09 5.77
CA ILE A 125 44.15 -17.12 4.83
C ILE A 125 45.39 -16.51 5.47
N GLU A 126 45.24 -15.36 6.12
CA GLU A 126 46.35 -14.70 6.81
C GLU A 126 46.95 -15.59 7.89
N LEU A 127 46.10 -16.22 8.71
CA LEU A 127 46.54 -17.17 9.73
C LEU A 127 47.28 -18.37 9.13
N ILE A 128 46.78 -18.96 8.04
CA ILE A 128 47.44 -20.08 7.35
C ILE A 128 48.85 -19.67 6.91
N ASN A 129 49.01 -18.48 6.31
CA ASN A 129 50.32 -18.00 5.84
C ASN A 129 51.33 -17.88 6.99
N ILE A 130 50.90 -17.38 8.16
CA ILE A 130 51.78 -17.30 9.33
C ILE A 130 52.13 -18.68 9.88
N LEU A 131 51.17 -19.61 9.92
CA LEU A 131 51.43 -20.98 10.35
C LEU A 131 52.38 -21.72 9.40
N GLU A 132 52.37 -21.42 8.10
CA GLU A 132 53.35 -21.98 7.15
C GLU A 132 54.77 -21.51 7.43
N VAL A 133 54.95 -20.24 7.83
CA VAL A 133 56.26 -19.71 8.24
C VAL A 133 56.73 -20.39 9.53
N ILE A 134 55.84 -20.53 10.53
CA ILE A 134 56.17 -21.19 11.81
C ILE A 134 56.47 -22.67 11.63
N ALA A 135 55.73 -23.37 10.77
CA ALA A 135 55.91 -24.80 10.52
C ALA A 135 57.15 -25.12 9.67
N GLY A 136 57.71 -24.13 8.97
CA GLY A 136 58.85 -24.27 8.06
C GLY A 136 60.20 -23.80 8.65
N SER A 137 60.25 -23.40 9.91
CA SER A 137 61.51 -23.11 10.60
C SER A 137 62.22 -24.42 10.95
N GLU A 138 62.97 -24.98 10.01
CA GLU A 138 63.79 -26.18 10.21
C GLU A 138 64.90 -25.91 11.23
N GLU A 139 64.74 -26.34 12.49
CA GLU A 139 65.86 -26.63 13.39
C GLU A 139 65.40 -27.32 14.69
N GLY A 140 65.53 -28.66 14.74
CA GLY A 140 65.65 -29.42 15.99
C GLY A 140 64.50 -30.37 16.33
N GLN A 141 64.79 -31.33 17.22
CA GLN A 141 63.91 -32.42 17.64
C GLN A 141 62.50 -31.91 18.00
N GLN A 142 61.50 -32.43 17.28
CA GLN A 142 60.09 -32.07 17.45
C GLN A 142 59.59 -32.51 18.83
N GLU A 143 59.51 -31.56 19.76
CA GLU A 143 58.68 -31.71 20.94
C GLU A 143 57.21 -31.60 20.53
N GLU A 144 56.40 -32.57 20.96
CA GLU A 144 54.98 -32.71 20.58
C GLU A 144 54.13 -31.49 20.98
N ASP A 145 54.57 -30.76 22.00
CA ASP A 145 53.92 -29.53 22.51
C ASP A 145 54.51 -28.22 21.95
N SER A 146 55.47 -28.29 21.02
CA SER A 146 56.07 -27.11 20.40
C SER A 146 55.08 -26.35 19.52
N LEU A 147 55.33 -25.04 19.33
CA LEU A 147 54.54 -24.19 18.43
C LEU A 147 54.57 -24.70 16.98
N GLU A 148 55.71 -25.24 16.55
CA GLU A 148 55.89 -25.84 15.22
C GLU A 148 55.00 -27.07 15.04
N ALA A 149 55.02 -28.00 15.99
CA ALA A 149 54.18 -29.21 15.95
C ALA A 149 52.68 -28.87 15.88
N LYS A 150 52.24 -27.89 16.68
CA LYS A 150 50.85 -27.40 16.67
C LYS A 150 50.50 -26.71 15.35
N ALA A 151 51.41 -25.94 14.76
CA ALA A 151 51.22 -25.32 13.44
C ALA A 151 51.11 -26.37 12.33
N GLN A 152 52.00 -27.37 12.32
CA GLN A 152 51.96 -28.49 11.38
C GLN A 152 50.66 -29.30 11.49
N GLN A 153 50.14 -29.50 12.71
CA GLN A 153 48.85 -30.14 12.93
C GLN A 153 47.67 -29.30 12.38
N LEU A 154 47.72 -27.97 12.54
CA LEU A 154 46.65 -27.06 12.16
C LEU A 154 46.51 -26.86 10.65
N LEU A 155 47.63 -26.74 9.94
CA LEU A 155 47.66 -26.44 8.51
C LEU A 155 46.72 -27.33 7.66
N PRO A 156 46.77 -28.67 7.73
CA PRO A 156 45.87 -29.51 6.93
C PRO A 156 44.39 -29.30 7.30
N LEU A 157 44.08 -29.09 8.58
CA LEU A 157 42.71 -28.86 9.05
C LEU A 157 42.15 -27.56 8.47
N LEU A 158 42.91 -26.46 8.56
CA LEU A 158 42.49 -25.14 8.10
C LEU A 158 42.40 -25.08 6.56
N LYS A 159 43.37 -25.67 5.84
CA LYS A 159 43.33 -25.80 4.37
C LYS A 159 42.10 -26.59 3.88
N MET A 160 41.66 -27.59 4.65
CA MET A 160 40.43 -28.31 4.35
C MET A 160 39.19 -27.43 4.58
N LYS A 161 39.15 -26.61 5.64
CA LYS A 161 38.01 -25.71 5.92
C LYS A 161 37.81 -24.68 4.82
N ILE A 162 38.89 -24.00 4.40
CA ILE A 162 38.81 -22.98 3.36
C ILE A 162 38.34 -23.56 2.02
N SER A 163 38.86 -24.74 1.66
CA SER A 163 38.50 -25.45 0.43
C SER A 163 37.03 -25.87 0.41
N LYS A 164 36.48 -26.28 1.56
CA LYS A 164 35.07 -26.67 1.69
C LYS A 164 34.14 -25.46 1.61
N GLN A 165 34.46 -24.39 2.33
CA GLN A 165 33.64 -23.18 2.38
C GLN A 165 33.57 -22.45 1.02
N GLY A 166 34.65 -22.48 0.24
CA GLY A 166 34.67 -21.92 -1.12
C GLY A 166 33.84 -22.68 -2.15
N LYS A 167 33.50 -23.95 -1.90
CA LYS A 167 32.61 -24.75 -2.77
C LYS A 167 31.14 -24.54 -2.39
N GLU A 168 30.84 -24.47 -1.10
CA GLU A 168 29.48 -24.23 -0.59
C GLU A 168 28.95 -22.83 -0.96
N SER A 169 29.79 -21.79 -0.91
CA SER A 169 29.38 -20.42 -1.27
C SER A 169 29.08 -20.23 -2.75
N LYS A 170 29.76 -20.96 -3.64
CA LYS A 170 29.51 -20.91 -5.09
C LYS A 170 28.21 -21.60 -5.49
N GLN A 171 27.88 -22.71 -4.84
CA GLN A 171 26.63 -23.43 -5.08
C GLN A 171 25.42 -22.60 -4.61
N GLN A 172 25.51 -22.00 -3.42
CA GLN A 172 24.40 -21.27 -2.81
C GLN A 172 24.04 -19.96 -3.56
N ASN A 173 25.04 -19.27 -4.13
CA ASN A 173 24.79 -18.09 -4.98
C ASN A 173 24.08 -18.44 -6.29
N CYS A 174 24.30 -19.64 -6.84
CA CYS A 174 23.66 -20.04 -8.10
C CYS A 174 22.15 -20.28 -7.91
N ASP A 175 21.78 -20.93 -6.80
CA ASP A 175 20.38 -21.24 -6.48
C ASP A 175 19.57 -19.98 -6.13
N GLU A 176 20.18 -19.02 -5.43
CA GLU A 176 19.54 -17.76 -5.05
C GLU A 176 19.36 -16.82 -6.26
N CYS A 177 20.36 -16.74 -7.15
CA CYS A 177 20.23 -16.02 -8.42
C CYS A 177 19.12 -16.61 -9.32
N GLN A 178 19.01 -17.94 -9.38
CA GLN A 178 17.95 -18.60 -10.14
C GLN A 178 16.57 -18.26 -9.57
N LYS A 179 16.41 -18.38 -8.24
CA LYS A 179 15.14 -18.07 -7.56
C LYS A 179 14.73 -16.61 -7.73
N LEU A 180 15.67 -15.67 -7.61
CA LEU A 180 15.40 -14.25 -7.86
C LEU A 180 15.01 -14.00 -9.31
N GLY A 181 15.64 -14.69 -10.27
CA GLY A 181 15.26 -14.63 -11.68
C GLY A 181 13.81 -15.09 -11.93
N GLU A 182 13.41 -16.20 -11.32
CA GLU A 182 12.04 -16.72 -11.41
C GLU A 182 11.01 -15.76 -10.76
N GLU A 183 11.32 -15.18 -9.59
CA GLU A 183 10.45 -14.19 -8.94
C GLU A 183 10.29 -12.91 -9.77
N LEU A 184 11.36 -12.46 -10.43
CA LEU A 184 11.33 -11.28 -11.29
C LEU A 184 10.44 -11.52 -12.51
N HIS A 185 10.58 -12.68 -13.14
CA HIS A 185 9.75 -13.07 -14.28
C HIS A 185 8.26 -13.19 -13.90
N GLN A 186 7.95 -13.78 -12.74
CA GLN A 186 6.58 -13.83 -12.23
C GLN A 186 5.98 -12.45 -11.95
N LYS A 187 6.78 -11.51 -11.44
CA LYS A 187 6.34 -10.12 -11.21
C LYS A 187 6.09 -9.39 -12.54
N GLU A 188 6.94 -9.60 -13.53
CA GLU A 188 6.79 -9.04 -14.87
C GLU A 188 5.49 -9.52 -15.54
N ASP A 189 5.22 -10.83 -15.52
CA ASP A 189 3.96 -11.40 -16.03
C ASP A 189 2.72 -10.85 -15.33
N LYS A 190 2.82 -10.60 -14.01
CA LYS A 190 1.73 -10.01 -13.23
C LYS A 190 1.50 -8.56 -13.60
N LEU A 191 2.56 -7.79 -13.87
CA LEU A 191 2.46 -6.41 -14.34
C LEU A 191 1.80 -6.34 -15.72
N ILE A 192 2.20 -7.22 -16.65
CA ILE A 192 1.59 -7.30 -17.99
C ILE A 192 0.09 -7.56 -17.89
N ARG A 193 -0.33 -8.55 -17.08
CA ARG A 193 -1.76 -8.85 -16.87
C ARG A 193 -2.53 -7.67 -16.26
N ASN A 194 -1.94 -6.99 -15.28
CA ASN A 194 -2.56 -5.82 -14.65
C ASN A 194 -2.70 -4.66 -15.65
N GLU A 195 -1.68 -4.43 -16.48
CA GLU A 195 -1.70 -3.37 -17.49
C GLU A 195 -2.72 -3.66 -18.61
N GLU A 196 -2.88 -4.93 -18.99
CA GLU A 196 -3.92 -5.37 -19.91
C GLU A 196 -5.32 -5.17 -19.33
N GLN A 197 -5.56 -5.57 -18.07
CA GLN A 197 -6.82 -5.31 -17.38
C GLN A 197 -7.13 -3.80 -17.30
N LYS A 198 -6.12 -2.98 -17.01
CA LYS A 198 -6.27 -1.52 -16.97
C LYS A 198 -6.70 -0.96 -18.32
N ARG A 199 -6.09 -1.44 -19.42
CA ARG A 199 -6.49 -1.05 -20.79
C ARG A 199 -7.94 -1.43 -21.08
N THR A 200 -8.39 -2.63 -20.69
CA THR A 200 -9.79 -3.05 -20.88
C THR A 200 -10.77 -2.15 -20.11
N ILE A 201 -10.46 -1.82 -18.86
CA ILE A 201 -11.30 -0.95 -18.02
C ILE A 201 -11.37 0.47 -18.61
N GLU A 202 -10.23 1.00 -19.06
CA GLU A 202 -10.18 2.34 -19.67
C GLU A 202 -11.01 2.39 -20.96
N GLU A 203 -10.94 1.35 -21.81
CA GLU A 203 -11.72 1.28 -23.03
C GLU A 203 -13.23 1.16 -22.75
N GLU A 204 -13.62 0.38 -21.73
CA GLU A 204 -15.03 0.30 -21.30
C GLU A 204 -15.53 1.65 -20.76
N SER A 205 -14.70 2.38 -20.02
CA SER A 205 -15.02 3.74 -19.55
C SER A 205 -15.28 4.68 -20.71
N ARG A 206 -14.40 4.69 -21.73
CA ARG A 206 -14.58 5.52 -22.94
C ARG A 206 -15.90 5.21 -23.64
N ARG A 207 -16.27 3.93 -23.77
CA ARG A 207 -17.56 3.53 -24.36
C ARG A 207 -18.75 4.03 -23.55
N LYS A 208 -18.69 3.99 -22.21
CA LYS A 208 -19.75 4.53 -21.34
C LYS A 208 -19.88 6.05 -21.49
N ASP A 209 -18.76 6.77 -21.55
CA ASP A 209 -18.74 8.22 -21.75
C ASP A 209 -19.36 8.61 -23.11
N ASP A 210 -19.09 7.85 -24.17
CA ASP A 210 -19.70 8.08 -25.47
C ASP A 210 -21.22 7.84 -25.45
N ILE A 211 -21.69 6.83 -24.74
CA ILE A 211 -23.13 6.57 -24.54
C ILE A 211 -23.78 7.73 -23.77
N ILE A 212 -23.13 8.22 -22.70
CA ILE A 212 -23.61 9.36 -21.93
C ILE A 212 -23.73 10.59 -22.83
N ARG A 213 -22.68 10.90 -23.59
CA ARG A 213 -22.67 12.02 -24.54
C ARG A 213 -23.79 11.92 -25.58
N GLN A 214 -24.06 10.72 -26.11
CA GLN A 214 -25.18 10.50 -27.03
C GLN A 214 -26.54 10.74 -26.37
N LYS A 215 -26.72 10.29 -25.11
CA LYS A 215 -27.95 10.53 -24.35
C LYS A 215 -28.15 12.00 -24.04
N ASP A 216 -27.10 12.73 -23.69
CA ASP A 216 -27.17 14.17 -23.43
C ASP A 216 -27.62 14.95 -24.66
N ILE A 217 -27.07 14.61 -25.85
CA ILE A 217 -27.52 15.18 -27.12
C ILE A 217 -29.01 14.90 -27.36
N LEU A 218 -29.47 13.69 -27.04
CA LEU A 218 -30.87 13.30 -27.24
C LEU A 218 -31.81 14.02 -26.27
N ILE A 219 -31.41 14.18 -24.99
CA ILE A 219 -32.12 14.97 -23.99
C ILE A 219 -32.24 16.42 -24.46
N GLN A 220 -31.15 17.02 -24.92
CA GLN A 220 -31.15 18.39 -25.40
C GLN A 220 -32.10 18.60 -26.59
N ARG A 221 -32.14 17.65 -27.55
CA ARG A 221 -33.13 17.70 -28.64
C ARG A 221 -34.57 17.64 -28.14
N ILE A 222 -34.86 16.76 -27.18
CA ILE A 222 -36.20 16.66 -26.59
C ILE A 222 -36.56 17.95 -25.88
N GLU A 223 -35.63 18.53 -25.11
CA GLU A 223 -35.82 19.81 -24.41
C GLU A 223 -36.06 20.98 -25.36
N ASP A 224 -35.41 21.00 -26.53
CA ASP A 224 -35.63 22.02 -27.57
C ASP A 224 -36.96 21.86 -28.31
N GLU A 225 -37.45 20.62 -28.48
CA GLU A 225 -38.72 20.32 -29.15
C GLU A 225 -39.94 20.49 -28.23
N PHE A 226 -39.79 20.25 -26.93
CA PHE A 226 -40.86 20.37 -25.94
C PHE A 226 -41.54 21.76 -25.89
N PRO A 227 -40.81 22.90 -25.87
CA PRO A 227 -41.41 24.23 -25.86
C PRO A 227 -42.12 24.54 -27.18
N LYS A 228 -41.58 24.08 -28.32
CA LYS A 228 -42.21 24.25 -29.65
C LYS A 228 -43.54 23.51 -29.73
N ASN A 229 -43.61 22.30 -29.21
CA ASN A 229 -44.85 21.54 -29.14
C ASN A 229 -45.86 22.16 -28.16
N LYS A 230 -45.42 22.69 -27.00
CA LYS A 230 -46.29 23.44 -26.08
C LYS A 230 -46.83 24.73 -26.69
N SER A 231 -46.03 25.51 -27.43
CA SER A 231 -46.50 26.71 -28.13
C SER A 231 -47.49 26.37 -29.23
N ASN A 232 -47.27 25.28 -29.98
CA ASN A 232 -48.20 24.82 -31.01
C ASN A 232 -49.57 24.43 -30.42
N VAL A 233 -49.59 23.71 -29.29
CA VAL A 233 -50.83 23.36 -28.60
C VAL A 233 -51.55 24.58 -28.02
N ARG A 234 -50.83 25.57 -27.46
CA ARG A 234 -51.44 26.82 -27.00
C ARG A 234 -52.01 27.64 -28.15
N ASN A 235 -51.31 27.71 -29.28
CA ASN A 235 -51.77 28.42 -30.47
C ASN A 235 -53.01 27.75 -31.07
N ALA A 236 -53.05 26.42 -31.16
CA ALA A 236 -54.23 25.69 -31.62
C ALA A 236 -55.46 25.94 -30.72
N LYS A 237 -55.29 25.87 -29.39
CA LYS A 237 -56.38 26.18 -28.43
C LYS A 237 -56.87 27.62 -28.55
N ARG A 238 -55.98 28.58 -28.82
CA ARG A 238 -56.36 29.99 -28.99
C ARG A 238 -57.19 30.19 -30.27
N ILE A 239 -56.82 29.54 -31.37
CA ILE A 239 -57.55 29.59 -32.64
C ILE A 239 -58.96 28.99 -32.48
N ASP A 240 -59.10 27.88 -31.74
CA ASP A 240 -60.41 27.30 -31.47
C ASP A 240 -61.31 28.24 -30.66
N VAL A 241 -60.76 28.89 -29.62
CA VAL A 241 -61.52 29.86 -28.82
C VAL A 241 -61.92 31.09 -29.64
N GLU A 242 -61.01 31.63 -30.45
CA GLU A 242 -61.31 32.76 -31.35
C GLU A 242 -62.36 32.40 -32.40
N ASN A 243 -62.31 31.20 -32.97
CA ASN A 243 -63.33 30.70 -33.90
C ASN A 243 -64.70 30.51 -33.24
N VAL A 244 -64.74 30.00 -32.01
CA VAL A 244 -65.98 29.87 -31.23
C VAL A 244 -66.57 31.26 -30.95
N HIS A 245 -65.74 32.22 -30.57
CA HIS A 245 -66.17 33.60 -30.31
C HIS A 245 -66.71 34.28 -31.58
N LEU A 246 -66.04 34.08 -32.72
CA LEU A 246 -66.48 34.59 -34.01
C LEU A 246 -67.83 33.99 -34.41
N ARG A 247 -68.00 32.67 -34.28
CA ARG A 247 -69.28 31.99 -34.57
C ARG A 247 -70.40 32.47 -33.65
N ALA A 248 -70.11 32.67 -32.36
CA ALA A 248 -71.08 33.21 -31.41
C ALA A 248 -71.51 34.64 -31.78
N ASN A 249 -70.56 35.50 -32.18
CA ASN A 249 -70.87 36.86 -32.62
C ASN A 249 -71.69 36.90 -33.91
N ILE A 250 -71.39 36.03 -34.88
CA ILE A 250 -72.19 35.90 -36.11
C ILE A 250 -73.62 35.43 -35.78
N ALA A 251 -73.76 34.47 -34.86
CA ALA A 251 -75.06 33.97 -34.42
C ALA A 251 -75.88 35.08 -33.71
N LYS A 252 -75.26 35.82 -32.78
CA LYS A 252 -75.88 36.97 -32.12
C LYS A 252 -76.36 38.02 -33.13
N SER A 253 -75.53 38.38 -34.10
CA SER A 253 -75.90 39.34 -35.16
C SER A 253 -77.07 38.84 -36.03
N ARG A 254 -77.14 37.54 -36.33
CA ARG A 254 -78.26 36.93 -37.05
C ARG A 254 -79.55 36.99 -36.24
N ILE A 255 -79.50 36.60 -34.97
CA ILE A 255 -80.66 36.62 -34.06
C ILE A 255 -81.17 38.05 -33.92
N ALA A 256 -80.29 39.03 -33.69
CA ALA A 256 -80.65 40.44 -33.59
C ALA A 256 -81.39 40.93 -34.85
N ARG A 257 -80.93 40.56 -36.06
CA ARG A 257 -81.61 40.90 -37.31
C ARG A 257 -83.00 40.25 -37.44
N ILE A 258 -83.12 38.98 -37.07
CA ILE A 258 -84.42 38.26 -37.10
C ILE A 258 -85.40 38.91 -36.12
N VAL A 259 -84.99 39.14 -34.88
CA VAL A 259 -85.81 39.76 -33.84
C VAL A 259 -86.23 41.17 -34.28
N HIS A 260 -85.29 41.98 -34.76
CA HIS A 260 -85.60 43.32 -35.26
C HIS A 260 -86.59 43.29 -36.44
N GLY A 261 -86.42 42.36 -37.38
CA GLY A 261 -87.37 42.16 -38.49
C GLY A 261 -88.77 41.76 -38.01
N SER A 262 -88.86 40.82 -37.08
CA SER A 262 -90.12 40.37 -36.48
C SER A 262 -90.82 41.48 -35.70
N VAL A 263 -90.08 42.25 -34.88
CA VAL A 263 -90.63 43.39 -34.14
C VAL A 263 -91.14 44.46 -35.11
N LYS A 264 -90.39 44.77 -36.17
CA LYS A 264 -90.82 45.72 -37.21
C LYS A 264 -92.12 45.25 -37.90
N ASN A 265 -92.23 43.96 -38.21
CA ASN A 265 -93.45 43.39 -38.79
C ASN A 265 -94.65 43.46 -37.83
N VAL A 266 -94.45 43.16 -36.54
CA VAL A 266 -95.50 43.27 -35.52
C VAL A 266 -95.95 44.72 -35.34
N ILE A 267 -95.01 45.67 -35.28
CA ILE A 267 -95.34 47.10 -35.21
C ILE A 267 -96.15 47.53 -36.44
N ASN A 268 -95.74 47.13 -37.64
CA ASN A 268 -96.50 47.43 -38.87
C ASN A 268 -97.91 46.82 -38.85
N LEU A 269 -98.07 45.58 -38.37
CA LEU A 269 -99.38 44.93 -38.19
C LEU A 269 -100.28 45.69 -37.21
N ILE A 270 -99.72 46.16 -36.09
CA ILE A 270 -100.46 46.95 -35.11
C ILE A 270 -100.87 48.29 -35.70
N VAL A 271 -99.92 49.02 -36.29
CA VAL A 271 -100.15 50.37 -36.87
C VAL A 271 -101.16 50.32 -38.02
N ASN A 272 -101.09 49.31 -38.89
CA ASN A 272 -101.99 49.19 -40.03
C ASN A 272 -103.38 48.65 -39.66
N ASN A 273 -103.53 47.98 -38.52
CA ASN A 273 -104.82 47.47 -38.03
C ASN A 273 -105.48 48.37 -36.97
N VAL A 274 -104.94 49.56 -36.65
CA VAL A 274 -105.71 50.53 -35.86
C VAL A 274 -106.85 51.07 -36.71
N PRO A 275 -108.12 50.77 -36.39
CA PRO A 275 -109.23 51.26 -37.17
C PRO A 275 -109.34 52.77 -36.98
N LYS A 276 -109.22 53.52 -38.08
CA LYS A 276 -109.66 54.92 -38.16
C LYS A 276 -111.18 54.98 -37.98
N LYS A 277 -111.65 54.94 -36.73
CA LYS A 277 -113.03 55.27 -36.38
C LYS A 277 -113.10 56.71 -35.90
N GLY A 278 -113.59 57.56 -36.79
CA GLY A 278 -114.12 58.86 -36.42
C GLY A 278 -115.41 58.72 -35.60
N GLN A 279 -115.61 59.74 -34.77
CA GLN A 279 -116.87 60.30 -34.27
C GLN A 279 -117.88 59.40 -33.53
N ASN A 280 -118.18 59.89 -32.32
CA ASN A 280 -119.41 59.71 -31.53
C ASN A 280 -119.65 58.33 -30.92
N VAL A 281 -119.45 58.22 -29.60
CA VAL A 281 -120.54 58.25 -28.60
C VAL A 281 -119.91 58.06 -27.20
N MET A 282 -120.53 58.74 -26.23
CA MET A 282 -120.27 58.73 -24.79
C MET A 282 -120.00 57.36 -24.16
N ASN A 283 -119.20 57.42 -23.07
CA ASN A 283 -119.16 56.47 -21.95
C ASN A 283 -118.85 55.01 -22.28
N VAL A 284 -117.56 54.62 -22.21
CA VAL A 284 -117.03 53.52 -21.36
C VAL A 284 -115.50 53.69 -21.23
N ARG A 285 -115.09 54.21 -20.06
CA ARG A 285 -114.16 53.55 -19.11
C ARG A 285 -112.85 52.96 -19.68
N ASN A 286 -111.76 53.74 -19.53
CA ASN A 286 -110.41 53.46 -19.00
C ASN A 286 -109.74 52.05 -19.05
N GLY A 287 -110.22 51.04 -19.76
CA GLY A 287 -109.64 49.68 -19.70
C GLY A 287 -108.66 49.30 -20.81
N TYR A 288 -108.75 49.91 -22.00
CA TYR A 288 -108.06 49.38 -23.18
C TYR A 288 -106.72 50.06 -23.51
N ALA A 289 -106.53 51.33 -23.15
CA ALA A 289 -105.27 52.03 -23.43
C ALA A 289 -104.12 51.57 -22.53
N GLU A 290 -104.41 51.12 -21.31
CA GLU A 290 -103.40 50.69 -20.33
C GLU A 290 -102.84 49.29 -20.68
N ASN A 291 -103.68 48.40 -21.23
CA ASN A 291 -103.26 47.07 -21.67
C ASN A 291 -102.34 47.10 -22.90
N ALA A 292 -102.57 47.99 -23.87
CA ALA A 292 -101.68 48.11 -25.02
C ALA A 292 -100.30 48.66 -24.62
N LYS A 293 -100.25 49.62 -23.69
CA LYS A 293 -99.00 50.18 -23.17
C LYS A 293 -98.21 49.15 -22.34
N ASN A 294 -98.89 48.34 -21.53
CA ASN A 294 -98.26 47.29 -20.73
C ASN A 294 -97.73 46.14 -21.60
N ASN A 295 -98.44 45.76 -22.66
CA ASN A 295 -97.98 44.72 -23.58
C ASN A 295 -96.74 45.15 -24.37
N VAL A 296 -96.68 46.41 -24.85
CA VAL A 296 -95.47 46.93 -25.52
C VAL A 296 -94.29 47.03 -24.55
N LYS A 297 -94.53 47.43 -23.29
CA LYS A 297 -93.50 47.50 -22.25
C LYS A 297 -92.97 46.12 -21.85
N LEU A 298 -93.83 45.09 -21.85
CA LEU A 298 -93.45 43.69 -21.57
C LEU A 298 -92.59 43.10 -22.72
N VAL A 299 -92.96 43.37 -23.97
CA VAL A 299 -92.20 42.93 -25.15
C VAL A 299 -90.82 43.61 -25.21
N LEU A 300 -90.74 44.90 -24.90
CA LEU A 300 -89.45 45.62 -24.83
C LEU A 300 -88.57 45.13 -23.67
N ARG A 301 -89.14 44.82 -22.49
CA ARG A 301 -88.37 44.23 -21.37
C ARG A 301 -87.80 42.87 -21.72
N ASN A 302 -88.57 42.03 -22.40
CA ASN A 302 -88.12 40.70 -22.79
C ASN A 302 -87.09 40.74 -23.94
N ALA A 303 -87.14 41.75 -24.82
CA ALA A 303 -86.14 41.95 -25.86
C ALA A 303 -84.77 42.41 -25.31
N VAL A 304 -84.76 43.22 -24.23
CA VAL A 304 -83.52 43.69 -23.58
C VAL A 304 -82.81 42.58 -22.78
N LEU A 305 -83.53 41.55 -22.33
CA LEU A 305 -82.95 40.40 -21.62
C LEU A 305 -82.30 39.35 -22.54
N ILE A 306 -82.42 39.48 -23.86
CA ILE A 306 -81.93 38.51 -24.86
C ILE A 306 -80.64 38.98 -25.57
N VAL A 307 -80.20 40.24 -25.37
CA VAL A 307 -78.94 40.81 -25.91
C VAL A 307 -77.82 40.64 -24.89
#